data_AF-A0A8R7P3F3-F1
#
_entry.id   AF-A0A8R7P3F3-F1
#
_cell.length_a   1.000
_cell.length_b   1.000
_cell.length_c   1.000
_cell.angle_alpha   90.00
_cell.angle_beta   90.00
_cell.angle_gamma   90.00
#
_symmetry.space_group_name_H-M   'P 1'
#
loop_
_entity.id
_entity.type
_entity.pdbx_description
1 polymer ?
#
loop_
_entity_poly.entity_id
_entity_poly.type
_entity_poly.pdbx_seq_one_letter_code
_entity_poly.pdbx_strand_id
1 'polypeptide(L)'
;MQHLLAGCSFSHQMWHKVLSKCRSTSVSPLPDTRFQTWWLSTCSAASPASCKGLSSLLLLAAWLLWKQRNNCVFGGIVPSMHRLLNLIR
;
A
#
# COMPACT_ATOMS: atom_id res chain seq x y z
N MET A 1 10.19 -3.58 8.57
CA MET A 1 9.26 -2.89 7.63
C MET A 1 8.64 -3.85 6.61
N GLN A 2 9.40 -4.74 5.99
CA GLN A 2 8.90 -5.71 5.00
C GLN A 2 7.69 -6.55 5.45
N HIS A 3 7.73 -7.19 6.63
CA HIS A 3 6.55 -7.91 7.15
C HIS A 3 5.33 -7.01 7.43
N LEU A 4 5.55 -5.74 7.76
CA LEU A 4 4.46 -4.79 8.00
C LEU A 4 3.80 -4.37 6.68
N LEU A 5 4.59 -4.08 5.65
CA LEU A 5 4.11 -3.53 4.38
C LEU A 5 3.70 -4.63 3.39
N ALA A 6 4.37 -5.77 3.38
CA ALA A 6 4.15 -6.86 2.41
C ALA A 6 3.67 -8.17 3.04
N GLY A 7 3.80 -8.35 4.37
CA GLY A 7 3.48 -9.63 5.03
C GLY A 7 2.21 -9.65 5.86
N CYS A 8 1.53 -8.51 6.04
CA CYS A 8 0.34 -8.41 6.88
C CYS A 8 -0.94 -8.42 6.04
N SER A 9 -1.94 -9.22 6.44
CA SER A 9 -3.25 -9.30 5.77
C SER A 9 -3.94 -7.95 5.64
N PHE A 10 -3.72 -7.03 6.59
CA PHE A 10 -4.23 -5.66 6.53
C PHE A 10 -3.58 -4.86 5.39
N SER A 11 -2.27 -4.97 5.23
CA SER A 11 -1.52 -4.28 4.17
C SER A 11 -1.88 -4.84 2.79
N HIS A 12 -2.06 -6.16 2.66
CA HIS A 12 -2.56 -6.77 1.43
C HIS A 12 -3.92 -6.21 1.01
N GLN A 13 -4.86 -6.09 1.95
CA GLN A 13 -6.18 -5.51 1.66
C GLN A 13 -6.08 -4.05 1.20
N MET A 14 -5.18 -3.26 1.80
CA MET A 14 -4.91 -1.89 1.39
C MET A 14 -4.37 -1.85 -0.04
N TRP A 15 -3.37 -2.68 -0.37
CA TRP A 15 -2.79 -2.74 -1.71
C TRP A 15 -3.81 -3.14 -2.77
N HIS A 16 -4.61 -4.17 -2.52
CA HIS A 16 -5.67 -4.57 -3.44
C HIS A 16 -6.64 -3.41 -3.75
N LYS A 17 -7.05 -2.65 -2.74
CA LYS A 17 -7.96 -1.51 -2.93
C LYS A 17 -7.31 -0.33 -3.65
N VAL A 18 -6.06 -0.02 -3.32
CA VAL A 18 -5.28 1.04 -3.97
C VAL A 18 -5.03 0.71 -5.45
N LEU A 19 -4.58 -0.51 -5.75
CA LEU A 19 -4.33 -0.97 -7.12
C LEU A 19 -5.64 -1.03 -7.93
N SER A 20 -6.72 -1.50 -7.33
CA SER A 20 -8.05 -1.51 -7.95
C SER A 20 -8.55 -0.10 -8.30
N LYS A 21 -8.38 0.87 -7.40
CA LYS A 21 -8.69 2.30 -7.68
C LYS A 21 -7.86 2.84 -8.84
N CYS A 22 -6.59 2.47 -8.94
CA CYS A 22 -5.70 2.88 -10.02
C CYS A 22 -5.92 2.11 -11.33
N ARG A 23 -6.85 1.15 -11.38
CA ARG A 23 -7.02 0.21 -12.51
C ARG A 23 -5.71 -0.49 -12.90
N SER A 24 -4.81 -0.69 -11.93
CA SER A 24 -3.56 -1.41 -12.15
C SER A 24 -3.84 -2.91 -12.17
N THR A 25 -3.23 -3.63 -13.10
CA THR A 25 -3.27 -5.10 -13.19
C THR A 25 -2.28 -5.77 -12.25
N SER A 26 -1.45 -5.01 -11.53
CA SER A 26 -0.51 -5.56 -10.56
C SER A 26 -1.23 -6.18 -9.37
N VAL A 27 -0.71 -7.31 -8.89
CA VAL A 27 -1.22 -8.04 -7.73
C VAL A 27 -0.54 -7.54 -6.46
N SER A 28 -1.17 -7.69 -5.29
CA SER A 28 -0.56 -7.42 -3.99
C SER A 28 0.80 -8.15 -3.83
N PRO A 29 1.79 -7.57 -3.12
CA PRO A 29 3.09 -8.21 -2.94
C PRO A 29 2.93 -9.60 -2.31
N LEU A 30 3.65 -10.61 -2.80
CA LEU A 30 3.69 -11.93 -2.15
C LEU A 30 4.49 -11.85 -0.83
N PRO A 31 4.26 -12.77 0.12
CA PRO A 31 4.93 -12.76 1.43
C PRO A 31 6.47 -12.76 1.35
N ASP A 32 7.03 -13.45 0.34
CA ASP A 32 8.48 -13.54 0.10
C ASP A 32 9.03 -12.42 -0.80
N THR A 33 8.15 -11.61 -1.40
CA THR A 33 8.58 -10.53 -2.29
C THR A 33 8.89 -9.29 -1.48
N ARG A 34 10.11 -8.76 -1.63
CA ARG A 34 10.46 -7.47 -1.04
C ARG A 34 9.53 -6.38 -1.56
N PHE A 35 9.01 -5.57 -0.65
CA PHE A 35 8.13 -4.43 -0.98
C PHE A 35 8.72 -3.53 -2.09
N GLN A 36 10.01 -3.25 -2.04
CA GLN A 36 10.69 -2.43 -3.06
C GLN A 36 10.69 -3.08 -4.44
N THR A 37 10.91 -4.40 -4.52
CA THR A 37 10.88 -5.14 -5.79
C THR A 37 9.48 -5.15 -6.39
N TRP A 38 8.47 -5.42 -5.56
CA TRP A 38 7.06 -5.34 -5.96
C TRP A 38 6.66 -3.94 -6.42
N TRP A 39 7.08 -2.92 -5.67
CA TRP A 39 6.82 -1.53 -5.99
C TRP A 39 7.36 -1.15 -7.37
N LEU A 40 8.65 -1.43 -7.60
CA LEU A 40 9.32 -1.12 -8.85
C LEU A 40 8.66 -1.85 -10.01
N SER A 41 8.35 -3.13 -9.85
CA SER A 41 7.62 -3.92 -10.86
C SER A 41 6.25 -3.32 -11.17
N THR A 42 5.50 -2.92 -10.15
CA THR A 42 4.16 -2.32 -10.28
C THR A 42 4.20 -0.97 -11.00
N CYS A 43 5.20 -0.15 -10.70
CA CYS A 43 5.38 1.16 -11.34
C CYS A 43 5.89 1.02 -12.78
N SER A 44 6.78 0.06 -13.06
CA SER A 44 7.27 -0.23 -14.40
C SER A 44 6.22 -0.85 -15.32
N ALA A 45 5.25 -1.58 -14.75
CA ALA A 45 4.10 -2.13 -15.48
C ALA A 45 3.05 -1.06 -15.84
N ALA A 46 3.08 0.11 -15.18
CA ALA A 46 2.21 1.24 -15.49
C ALA A 46 2.74 2.06 -16.66
N SER A 47 1.86 2.78 -17.37
CA SER A 47 2.31 3.69 -18.43
C SER A 47 3.20 4.80 -17.87
N PRO A 48 4.17 5.36 -18.63
CA PRO A 48 5.08 6.39 -18.13
C PRO A 48 4.36 7.61 -17.53
N ALA A 49 3.20 7.97 -18.09
CA ALA A 49 2.34 9.05 -17.61
C ALA A 49 1.66 8.73 -16.26
N SER A 50 1.30 7.47 -16.02
CA SER A 50 0.63 7.03 -14.77
C SER A 50 1.60 6.55 -13.69
N CYS A 51 2.81 6.14 -14.07
CA CYS A 51 3.84 5.62 -13.17
C CYS A 51 4.22 6.59 -12.05
N LYS A 52 4.35 7.90 -12.35
CA LYS A 52 4.63 8.93 -11.32
C LYS A 52 3.48 9.05 -10.31
N GLY A 53 2.24 9.14 -10.79
CA GLY A 53 1.06 9.22 -9.93
C GLY A 53 0.86 7.98 -9.08
N LEU A 54 1.05 6.79 -9.68
CA LEU A 54 0.98 5.51 -8.99
C LEU A 54 2.07 5.40 -7.90
N SER A 55 3.30 5.81 -8.21
CA SER A 55 4.39 5.84 -7.23
C SER A 55 4.05 6.74 -6.03
N SER A 56 3.54 7.96 -6.28
CA SER A 56 3.13 8.86 -5.20
C SER A 56 1.99 8.27 -4.36
N LEU A 57 1.01 7.63 -5.00
CA LEU A 57 -0.13 7.04 -4.31
C LEU A 57 0.28 5.83 -3.46
N LEU A 58 1.12 4.96 -4.00
CA LEU A 58 1.66 3.83 -3.26
C LEU A 58 2.51 4.33 -2.06
N LEU A 59 3.18 5.48 -2.17
CA LEU A 59 4.03 6.04 -1.11
C LEU A 59 3.16 6.54 0.03
N LEU A 60 2.10 7.27 -0.34
CA LEU A 60 1.08 7.74 0.57
C LEU A 60 0.43 6.57 1.30
N ALA A 61 0.06 5.50 0.59
CA ALA A 61 -0.51 4.31 1.19
C ALA A 61 0.46 3.60 2.14
N ALA A 62 1.74 3.46 1.78
CA ALA A 62 2.78 2.89 2.65
C ALA A 62 2.95 3.72 3.93
N TRP A 63 2.97 5.05 3.80
CA TRP A 63 3.06 5.97 4.92
C TRP A 63 1.83 5.92 5.82
N LEU A 64 0.62 5.83 5.25
CA LEU A 64 -0.62 5.66 5.99
C LEU A 64 -0.66 4.34 6.77
N LEU A 65 -0.19 3.25 6.18
CA LEU A 65 -0.05 1.95 6.85
C LEU A 65 0.92 2.05 8.03
N TRP A 66 2.07 2.69 7.84
CA TRP A 66 3.03 2.91 8.92
C TRP A 66 2.44 3.77 10.04
N LYS A 67 1.78 4.88 9.70
CA LYS A 67 1.13 5.77 10.67
C LYS A 67 0.03 5.04 11.45
N GLN A 68 -0.82 4.27 10.77
CA GLN A 68 -1.88 3.51 11.43
C GLN A 68 -1.28 2.52 12.43
N ARG A 69 -0.24 1.78 12.05
CA ARG A 69 0.42 0.83 12.95
C ARG A 69 1.00 1.53 14.18
N ASN A 70 1.64 2.68 14.01
CA ASN A 70 2.14 3.45 15.16
C ASN A 70 1.00 3.90 16.07
N ASN A 71 -0.11 4.38 15.51
CA ASN A 71 -1.28 4.76 16.30
C ASN A 71 -1.92 3.57 17.03
N CYS A 72 -1.91 2.36 16.45
CA CYS A 72 -2.37 1.16 17.13
C CYS A 72 -1.45 0.78 18.29
N VAL A 73 -0.13 0.79 18.07
CA VAL A 73 0.87 0.35 19.06
C VAL A 73 1.01 1.37 20.20
N PHE A 74 1.08 2.66 19.90
CA PHE A 74 1.37 3.71 20.87
C PHE A 74 0.13 4.46 21.35
N GLY A 75 -0.96 4.45 20.58
CA GLY A 75 -2.20 5.19 20.89
C GLY A 75 -3.40 4.30 21.23
N GLY A 76 -3.25 2.97 21.19
CA GLY A 76 -4.35 2.03 21.48
C GLY A 76 -5.52 2.08 20.50
N ILE A 77 -5.34 2.70 19.33
CA ILE A 77 -6.41 2.87 18.34
C ILE A 77 -6.64 1.57 17.58
N VAL A 78 -7.90 1.20 17.35
CA VAL A 78 -8.25 0.02 16.53
C VAL A 78 -7.97 0.29 15.04
N PRO A 79 -7.32 -0.64 14.31
CA PRO A 79 -7.10 -0.49 12.87
C PRO A 79 -8.42 -0.38 12.09
N SER A 80 -8.55 0.66 11.26
CA SER A 80 -9.73 0.87 10.40
C SER A 80 -9.32 1.07 8.96
N MET A 81 -9.63 0.09 8.11
CA MET A 81 -9.38 0.15 6.67
C MET A 81 -10.18 1.28 6.01
N HIS A 82 -11.43 1.46 6.42
CA HIS A 82 -12.32 2.49 5.88
C HIS A 82 -11.74 3.89 6.09
N ARG A 83 -11.20 4.15 7.29
CA ARG A 83 -10.57 5.44 7.61
C ARG A 83 -9.32 5.71 6.75
N LEU A 84 -8.50 4.68 6.50
CA LEU A 84 -7.31 4.84 5.67
C LEU A 84 -7.63 5.07 4.19
N LEU A 85 -8.65 4.40 3.66
CA LEU A 85 -9.06 4.59 2.27
C LEU A 85 -9.65 5.97 2.01
N ASN A 86 -10.35 6.56 3.00
CA ASN A 86 -10.86 7.92 2.89
C ASN A 86 -9.75 8.99 2.84
N LEU A 87 -8.54 8.65 3.29
CA LEU A 87 -7.37 9.53 3.17
C LEU A 87 -6.68 9.41 1.81
N ILE A 88 -7.02 8.39 1.01
CA ILE A 88 -6.53 8.18 -0.35
C ILE A 88 -7.66 8.64 -1.30
N ARG A 89 -7.64 9.92 -1.66
CA ARG A 89 -8.56 10.54 -2.63
C ARG A 89 -8.25 10.09 -4.04
#